data_AF-A0AAW6XYL4-F1
#
_entry.id   AF-A0AAW6XYL4-F1
#
_cell.length_a   1.000
_cell.length_b   1.000
_cell.length_c   1.000
_cell.angle_alpha   90.00
_cell.angle_beta   90.00
_cell.angle_gamma   90.00
#
_symmetry.space_group_name_H-M   'P 1'
#
loop_
_entity.id
_entity.type
_entity.pdbx_description
1 polymer ?
#
loop_
_entity_poly.entity_id
_entity_poly.type
_entity_poly.pdbx_seq_one_letter_code
_entity_poly.pdbx_strand_id
1 'polypeptide(L)'
;ADIPRKPRVGIVGEILVKFHPDANNHAVRVIEDEGCEAVLPGLLQFFEYAAADYDWKRQVMGDSLKSTWGKQLALKVLALYQAPVRKAFARTGGK
;
A
#
# COMPACT_ATOMS: atom_id res chain seq x y z
N ALA A 1 17.04 6.24 -16.06
CA ALA A 1 17.87 7.45 -16.08
C ALA A 1 18.18 7.84 -14.64
N ASP A 2 19.42 8.16 -14.31
CA ASP A 2 19.76 8.61 -12.95
C ASP A 2 19.44 10.10 -12.79
N ILE A 3 18.14 10.38 -12.65
CA ILE A 3 17.62 11.71 -12.34
C ILE A 3 17.55 11.89 -10.81
N PRO A 4 17.86 13.08 -10.27
CA PRO A 4 17.61 13.42 -8.88
C PRO A 4 16.14 13.20 -8.51
N ARG A 5 15.88 12.78 -7.26
CA ARG A 5 14.51 12.57 -6.78
C ARG A 5 13.78 13.92 -6.73
N LYS A 6 12.59 13.96 -7.31
CA LYS A 6 11.67 15.10 -7.23
C LYS A 6 11.03 15.17 -5.83
N PRO A 7 10.50 16.34 -5.41
CA PRO A 7 9.69 16.43 -4.19
C PRO A 7 8.55 15.40 -4.22
N ARG A 8 8.37 14.67 -3.11
CA ARG A 8 7.41 13.56 -3.02
C ARG A 8 6.12 14.05 -2.37
N VAL A 9 5.00 13.87 -3.05
CA VAL A 9 3.67 14.28 -2.57
C VAL A 9 2.82 13.04 -2.34
N GLY A 10 2.46 12.79 -1.09
CA GLY A 10 1.63 11.65 -0.71
C GLY A 10 0.15 11.92 -0.96
N ILE A 11 -0.54 10.99 -1.61
CA ILE A 11 -2.00 11.06 -1.77
C ILE A 11 -2.68 10.31 -0.62
N VAL A 12 -3.49 11.03 0.14
CA VAL A 12 -4.26 10.54 1.28
C VAL A 12 -5.75 10.84 1.05
N GLY A 13 -6.61 9.93 1.46
CA GLY A 13 -8.06 10.08 1.33
C GLY A 13 -8.77 8.75 1.46
N GLU A 14 -10.08 8.78 1.26
CA GLU A 14 -10.91 7.58 1.19
C GLU A 14 -10.52 6.70 0.00
N ILE A 15 -10.77 5.39 0.12
CA ILE A 15 -10.30 4.40 -0.86
C ILE A 15 -10.74 4.70 -2.29
N LEU A 16 -11.99 5.13 -2.47
CA LEU A 16 -12.54 5.43 -3.79
C LEU A 16 -11.84 6.65 -4.40
N VAL A 17 -11.78 7.76 -3.66
CA VAL A 17 -11.13 9.00 -4.10
C VAL A 17 -9.64 8.74 -4.37
N LYS A 18 -8.98 7.96 -3.53
CA LYS A 18 -7.55 7.68 -3.67
C LYS A 18 -7.17 6.94 -4.95
N PHE A 19 -7.98 5.98 -5.40
CA PHE A 19 -7.63 5.09 -6.52
C PHE A 19 -8.41 5.34 -7.82
N HIS A 20 -9.60 5.94 -7.76
CA HIS A 20 -10.40 6.22 -8.95
C HIS A 20 -9.99 7.55 -9.57
N PRO A 21 -9.45 7.58 -10.81
CA PRO A 21 -8.92 8.80 -11.42
C PRO A 21 -9.94 9.93 -11.53
N ASP A 22 -11.19 9.63 -11.87
CA ASP A 22 -12.22 10.65 -11.99
C ASP A 22 -12.70 11.15 -10.61
N ALA A 23 -12.50 10.38 -9.54
CA ALA A 23 -12.93 10.77 -8.20
C ALA A 23 -11.89 11.68 -7.51
N ASN A 24 -10.59 11.52 -7.83
CA ASN A 24 -9.53 12.44 -7.37
C ASN A 24 -9.21 13.55 -8.36
N ASN A 25 -9.99 13.75 -9.42
CA ASN A 25 -9.70 14.75 -10.45
C ASN A 25 -8.29 14.60 -11.05
N HIS A 26 -7.85 13.35 -11.26
CA HIS A 26 -6.52 13.01 -11.77
C HIS A 26 -5.36 13.58 -10.93
N ALA A 27 -5.50 13.61 -9.60
CA ALA A 27 -4.50 14.19 -8.68
C ALA A 27 -3.05 13.74 -8.93
N VAL A 28 -2.84 12.48 -9.33
CA VAL A 28 -1.51 11.96 -9.69
C VAL A 28 -0.88 12.77 -10.83
N ARG A 29 -1.64 13.03 -11.91
CA ARG A 29 -1.15 13.78 -13.07
C ARG A 29 -0.83 15.21 -12.70
N VAL A 30 -1.71 15.86 -11.95
CA VAL A 30 -1.49 17.24 -11.47
C VAL A 30 -0.17 17.34 -10.69
N ILE A 31 0.10 16.40 -9.78
CA ILE A 31 1.35 16.37 -9.02
C ILE A 31 2.56 16.18 -9.94
N GLU A 32 2.46 15.28 -10.92
CA GLU A 32 3.56 15.00 -11.85
C GLU A 32 3.84 16.17 -12.80
N ASP A 33 2.79 16.87 -13.26
CA ASP A 33 2.84 18.05 -14.12
C ASP A 33 3.48 19.26 -13.40
N GLU A 34 3.26 19.38 -12.08
CA GLU A 34 3.93 20.35 -11.20
C GLU A 34 5.40 19.96 -10.87
N GLY A 35 5.94 18.93 -11.53
CA GLY A 35 7.34 18.52 -11.37
C GLY A 35 7.62 17.75 -10.07
N CYS A 36 6.59 17.22 -9.42
CA CYS A 36 6.71 16.38 -8.23
C CYS A 36 6.62 14.88 -8.54
N GLU A 37 6.85 14.05 -7.54
CA GLU A 37 6.62 12.60 -7.56
C GLU A 37 5.38 12.27 -6.74
N ALA A 38 4.33 11.78 -7.39
CA ALA A 38 3.13 11.32 -6.70
C ALA A 38 3.41 9.99 -5.98
N VAL A 39 3.25 9.98 -4.66
CA VAL A 39 3.38 8.78 -3.83
C VAL A 39 1.98 8.27 -3.49
N LEU A 40 1.58 7.21 -4.18
CA LEU A 40 0.32 6.52 -3.94
C LEU A 40 0.61 5.16 -3.27
N PRO A 41 0.29 4.98 -1.97
CA PRO A 41 0.37 3.68 -1.33
C PRO A 41 -0.49 2.65 -2.07
N GLY A 42 0.05 1.44 -2.28
CA GLY A 42 -0.63 0.41 -3.06
C GLY A 42 -1.90 -0.12 -2.40
N LEU A 43 -2.89 -0.50 -3.21
CA LEU A 43 -4.15 -1.07 -2.73
C LEU A 43 -3.92 -2.35 -1.89
N LEU A 44 -2.93 -3.16 -2.26
CA LEU A 44 -2.62 -4.37 -1.52
C LEU A 44 -2.13 -4.11 -0.10
N GLN A 45 -1.44 -2.99 0.11
CA GLN A 45 -0.96 -2.56 1.42
C GLN A 45 -2.13 -2.16 2.34
N PHE A 46 -3.23 -1.67 1.76
CA PHE A 46 -4.48 -1.42 2.51
C PHE A 46 -5.08 -2.72 3.04
N PHE A 47 -5.12 -3.79 2.23
CA PHE A 47 -5.58 -5.11 2.69
C PHE A 47 -4.62 -5.74 3.70
N GLU A 48 -3.31 -5.58 3.51
CA GLU A 48 -2.29 -6.03 4.46
C GLU A 48 -2.49 -5.36 5.82
N TYR A 49 -2.68 -4.04 5.84
CA TYR A 49 -2.97 -3.29 7.06
C TYR A 49 -4.24 -3.78 7.76
N ALA A 50 -5.34 -3.98 7.02
CA ALA A 50 -6.59 -4.48 7.60
C ALA A 50 -6.46 -5.88 8.25
N ALA A 51 -5.51 -6.70 7.78
CA ALA A 51 -5.23 -8.02 8.31
C ALA A 51 -4.13 -8.04 9.40
N ALA A 52 -3.26 -7.03 9.45
CA ALA A 52 -2.07 -6.99 10.30
C ALA A 52 -2.38 -6.94 11.81
N ASP A 53 -3.49 -6.31 12.21
CA ASP A 53 -3.85 -6.12 13.62
C ASP A 53 -4.39 -7.39 14.32
N TYR A 54 -4.22 -8.57 13.71
CA TYR A 54 -4.82 -9.81 14.23
C TYR A 54 -4.36 -10.15 15.65
N ASP A 55 -3.08 -9.90 15.99
CA ASP A 55 -2.50 -10.31 17.28
C ASP A 55 -3.01 -9.41 18.41
N TRP A 56 -3.03 -8.10 18.16
CA TRP A 56 -3.62 -7.13 19.07
C TRP A 56 -5.11 -7.38 19.28
N LYS A 57 -5.88 -7.62 18.19
CA LYS A 57 -7.32 -7.95 18.30
C LYS A 57 -7.56 -9.23 19.09
N ARG A 58 -6.71 -10.25 18.94
CA ARG A 58 -6.80 -11.48 19.74
C ARG A 58 -6.56 -11.21 21.22
N GLN A 59 -5.51 -10.46 21.55
CA GLN A 59 -5.12 -10.19 22.95
C GLN A 59 -6.09 -9.23 23.65
N VAL A 60 -6.61 -8.23 22.95
CA VAL A 60 -7.41 -7.14 23.54
C VAL A 60 -8.92 -7.34 23.35
N MET A 61 -9.37 -7.83 22.19
CA MET A 61 -10.80 -8.04 21.90
C MET A 61 -11.27 -9.49 22.06
N GLY A 62 -10.38 -10.43 22.41
CA GLY A 62 -10.75 -11.84 22.58
C GLY A 62 -11.13 -12.54 21.27
N ASP A 63 -10.60 -12.06 20.14
CA ASP A 63 -10.85 -12.63 18.82
C ASP A 63 -10.49 -14.14 18.79
N SER A 64 -11.32 -14.95 18.11
CA SER A 64 -11.13 -16.41 18.11
C SER A 64 -9.81 -16.84 17.46
N LEU A 65 -9.24 -17.95 17.93
CA LEU A 65 -8.03 -18.58 17.36
C LEU A 65 -8.17 -18.87 15.86
N LYS A 66 -9.37 -19.27 15.42
CA LYS A 66 -9.68 -19.57 14.01
C LYS A 66 -9.61 -18.31 13.15
N SER A 67 -10.17 -17.19 13.62
CA SER A 67 -10.09 -15.87 12.96
C SER A 67 -8.64 -15.39 12.83
N THR A 68 -7.85 -15.55 13.89
CA THR A 68 -6.43 -15.19 13.92
C THR A 68 -5.61 -15.97 12.89
N TRP A 69 -5.82 -17.30 12.82
CA TRP A 69 -5.09 -18.16 11.90
C TRP A 69 -5.41 -17.85 10.42
N GLY A 70 -6.68 -17.54 10.11
CA GLY A 70 -7.08 -17.08 8.78
C GLY A 70 -6.40 -15.78 8.36
N LYS A 71 -6.33 -14.79 9.26
CA LYS A 71 -5.62 -13.51 9.00
C LYS A 71 -4.11 -13.72 8.80
N GLN A 72 -3.48 -14.57 9.60
CA GLN A 72 -2.07 -14.95 9.41
C GLN A 72 -1.81 -15.60 8.06
N LEU A 73 -2.69 -16.51 7.63
CA LEU A 73 -2.58 -17.14 6.31
C LEU A 73 -2.75 -16.10 5.20
N ALA A 74 -3.72 -15.20 5.31
CA ALA A 74 -3.93 -14.11 4.35
C ALA A 74 -2.68 -13.22 4.22
N LEU A 75 -2.06 -12.83 5.33
CA LEU A 75 -0.82 -12.05 5.32
C LEU A 75 0.33 -12.78 4.62
N LYS A 76 0.47 -14.11 4.84
CA LYS A 76 1.49 -14.92 4.15
C LYS A 76 1.25 -14.98 2.65
N VAL A 77 0.01 -15.17 2.22
CA VAL A 77 -0.37 -15.18 0.80
C VAL A 77 -0.11 -13.82 0.16
N LEU A 78 -0.51 -12.73 0.83
CA LEU A 78 -0.24 -11.36 0.39
C LEU A 78 1.26 -11.09 0.26
N ALA A 79 2.06 -11.51 1.24
CA ALA A 79 3.52 -11.37 1.21
C ALA A 79 4.16 -12.15 0.05
N LEU A 80 3.68 -13.37 -0.21
CA LEU A 80 4.13 -14.18 -1.35
C LEU A 80 3.84 -13.48 -2.69
N TYR A 81 2.64 -12.92 -2.83
CA TYR A 81 2.25 -12.17 -4.03
C TYR A 81 3.08 -10.89 -4.21
N GLN A 82 3.45 -10.21 -3.13
CA GLN A 82 4.30 -9.02 -3.17
C GLN A 82 5.79 -9.32 -3.41
N ALA A 83 6.27 -10.51 -3.07
CA ALA A 83 7.68 -10.90 -3.18
C ALA A 83 8.32 -10.59 -4.55
N PRO A 84 7.71 -10.93 -5.71
CA PRO A 84 8.28 -10.60 -7.02
C PRO A 84 8.38 -9.09 -7.26
N VAL A 85 7.35 -8.33 -6.85
CA VAL A 85 7.31 -6.87 -7.00
C VAL A 85 8.39 -6.23 -6.13
N ARG A 86 8.50 -6.63 -4.86
CA ARG A 86 9.53 -6.15 -3.93
C ARG A 86 10.94 -6.45 -4.46
N LYS A 87 11.16 -7.66 -5.02
CA LYS A 87 12.43 -8.05 -5.64
C LYS A 87 12.75 -7.23 -6.89
N ALA A 88 11.76 -6.95 -7.73
CA ALA A 88 11.94 -6.12 -8.91
C ALA A 88 12.26 -4.66 -8.51
N PHE A 89 11.52 -4.10 -7.56
CA PHE A 89 11.71 -2.73 -7.06
C PHE A 89 13.05 -2.55 -6.34
N ALA A 90 13.53 -3.54 -5.59
CA ALA A 90 14.85 -3.48 -4.96
C ALA A 90 15.99 -3.34 -5.98
N ARG A 91 15.83 -3.91 -7.19
CA ARG A 91 16.82 -3.81 -8.27
C ARG A 91 16.89 -2.44 -8.92
N THR A 92 15.87 -1.60 -8.73
CA THR A 92 15.83 -0.25 -9.30
C THR A 92 16.43 0.80 -8.37
N GLY A 93 16.89 0.42 -7.18
CA GLY A 93 17.41 1.34 -6.17
C GLY A 93 16.32 2.19 -5.51
N GLY A 94 15.06 1.69 -5.51
CA GLY A 94 13.92 2.43 -4.98
C GLY A 94 13.45 3.59 -5.87
N LYS A 95 13.85 3.59 -7.14
CA LYS A 95 13.43 4.54 -8.18
C LYS A 95 12.67 3.85 -9.30
#